data_AF-A0A060IAY5-F1
#
_entry.id   AF-A0A060IAY5-F1
#
_cell.length_a   1.000
_cell.length_b   1.000
_cell.length_c   1.000
_cell.angle_alpha   90.00
_cell.angle_beta   90.00
_cell.angle_gamma   90.00
#
_symmetry.space_group_name_H-M   'P 1'
#
loop_
_entity.id
_entity.type
_entity.pdbx_description
1 polymer ?
#
loop_
_entity_poly.entity_id
_entity_poly.type
_entity_poly.pdbx_seq_one_letter_code
_entity_poly.pdbx_strand_id
1 'polypeptide(L)' 'MNFGRGEAWETDAAEDLLKSAGDWQLVLQIGVDRHAGIPQPGAYYVIMRKQYMAARRFDRARVTYHCD' A
#
# COMPACT_ATOMS: atom_id res chain seq x y z
N MET A 1 -17.37 -9.34 4.05
CA MET A 1 -16.69 -8.06 4.33
C MET A 1 -16.90 -7.16 3.13
N ASN A 2 -17.41 -5.94 3.33
CA ASN A 2 -17.66 -4.98 2.24
C ASN A 2 -16.31 -4.41 1.78
N PHE A 3 -15.76 -4.91 0.68
CA PHE A 3 -14.56 -4.39 0.05
C PHE A 3 -14.93 -3.14 -0.75
N GLY A 4 -14.66 -1.96 -0.18
CA GLY A 4 -14.66 -0.66 -0.87
C GLY A 4 -15.78 -0.42 -1.87
N ARG A 5 -16.99 -0.09 -1.40
CA ARG A 5 -17.98 0.56 -2.28
C ARG A 5 -17.39 1.90 -2.74
N GLY A 6 -17.61 2.28 -4.00
CA GLY A 6 -17.09 3.54 -4.57
C GLY A 6 -17.44 4.78 -3.74
N GLU A 7 -18.51 4.70 -2.96
CA GLU A 7 -18.98 5.69 -1.98
C GLU A 7 -17.95 6.02 -0.88
N ALA A 8 -17.02 5.12 -0.56
CA ALA A 8 -15.97 5.39 0.45
C ALA A 8 -15.04 6.54 0.06
N TRP A 9 -14.99 6.88 -1.23
CA TRP A 9 -14.21 8.00 -1.76
C TRP A 9 -14.95 9.34 -1.74
N GLU A 10 -16.25 9.35 -1.43
CA GLU A 10 -17.11 10.55 -1.48
C GLU A 10 -17.12 11.35 -0.15
N THR A 11 -16.25 11.00 0.79
CA THR A 11 -16.15 11.71 2.08
C THR A 11 -15.07 12.79 2.02
N ASP A 12 -15.29 13.92 2.70
CA ASP A 12 -14.28 14.98 2.85
C ASP A 12 -12.93 14.43 3.34
N ALA A 13 -12.96 13.44 4.24
CA ALA A 13 -11.77 12.79 4.76
C ALA A 13 -11.01 11.98 3.67
N ALA A 14 -11.73 11.36 2.74
CA ALA A 14 -11.12 10.63 1.62
C ALA A 14 -10.55 11.61 0.57
N GLU A 15 -11.25 12.70 0.27
CA GLU A 15 -10.73 13.76 -0.60
C GLU A 15 -9.46 14.40 -0.03
N ASP A 16 -9.43 14.67 1.27
CA ASP A 16 -8.24 15.17 1.95
C ASP A 16 -7.08 14.18 1.90
N LEU A 17 -7.36 12.87 2.00
CA LEU A 17 -6.34 11.83 1.85
C LEU A 17 -5.72 11.86 0.43
N LEU A 18 -6.56 12.02 -0.60
CA LEU A 18 -6.14 12.05 -2.01
C LEU A 18 -5.14 13.18 -2.31
N LYS A 19 -5.28 14.35 -1.65
CA LYS A 19 -4.34 15.47 -1.80
C LYS A 19 -2.89 15.06 -1.49
N SER A 20 -2.68 14.09 -0.62
CA SER A 20 -1.34 13.58 -0.25
C SER A 20 -0.97 12.23 -0.89
N ALA A 21 -1.81 11.68 -1.76
CA ALA A 21 -1.59 10.37 -2.35
C ALA A 21 -0.28 10.32 -3.17
N GLY A 22 0.04 11.40 -3.89
CA GLY A 22 1.25 11.52 -4.69
C GLY A 22 2.57 11.54 -3.91
N ASP A 23 2.52 11.67 -2.58
CA ASP A 23 3.69 11.57 -1.70
C ASP A 23 4.13 10.13 -1.46
N TRP A 24 3.23 9.18 -1.66
CA TRP A 24 3.49 7.76 -1.47
C TRP A 24 4.08 7.15 -2.74
N GLN A 25 5.04 6.26 -2.54
CA GLN A 25 5.69 5.50 -3.60
C GLN A 25 5.69 4.02 -3.25
N LEU A 26 5.34 3.18 -4.23
CA LEU A 26 5.53 1.73 -4.13
C LEU A 26 7.02 1.42 -4.21
N VAL A 27 7.54 0.72 -3.20
CA VAL A 27 8.97 0.42 -3.06
C VAL A 27 9.26 -1.05 -3.31
N LEU A 28 8.34 -1.93 -2.93
CA LEU A 28 8.43 -3.36 -3.16
C LEU A 28 7.03 -3.95 -3.30
N GLN A 29 6.89 -4.88 -4.23
CA GLN A 29 5.73 -5.75 -4.32
C GLN A 29 6.22 -7.20 -4.30
N ILE A 30 5.62 -8.01 -3.44
CA ILE A 30 5.89 -9.45 -3.35
C ILE A 30 4.58 -10.16 -3.67
N GLY A 31 4.49 -10.71 -4.88
CA GLY A 31 3.36 -11.55 -5.28
C GLY A 31 3.56 -13.02 -4.92
N VAL A 32 2.59 -13.83 -5.29
CA VAL A 32 2.69 -15.29 -5.19
C VAL A 32 3.88 -15.77 -6.02
N ASP A 33 4.80 -16.48 -5.36
CA ASP A 33 5.92 -17.13 -6.01
C ASP A 33 6.21 -18.47 -5.30
N ARG A 34 5.82 -19.57 -5.95
CA ARG A 34 6.04 -20.92 -5.41
C ARG A 34 7.51 -21.31 -5.41
N HIS A 35 8.32 -20.77 -6.30
CA HIS A 35 9.75 -21.07 -6.38
C HIS A 35 10.53 -20.36 -5.26
N ALA A 36 10.05 -19.18 -4.83
CA ALA A 36 10.60 -18.46 -3.68
C ALA A 36 9.97 -18.87 -2.33
N GLY A 37 9.10 -19.89 -2.31
CA GLY A 37 8.46 -20.36 -1.08
C GLY A 37 7.37 -19.42 -0.54
N ILE A 38 6.70 -18.67 -1.42
CA ILE A 38 5.62 -17.72 -1.10
C ILE A 38 4.30 -18.27 -1.68
N PRO A 39 3.64 -19.22 -0.98
CA PRO A 39 2.48 -19.92 -1.52
C PRO A 39 1.15 -19.20 -1.27
N GLN A 40 1.12 -18.23 -0.35
CA GLN A 40 -0.12 -17.54 0.03
C GLN A 40 -0.76 -16.80 -1.16
N PRO A 41 -2.08 -16.94 -1.37
CA PRO A 41 -2.78 -16.25 -2.45
C PRO A 41 -2.88 -14.75 -2.14
N GLY A 42 -2.24 -13.91 -2.95
CA GLY A 42 -2.30 -12.46 -2.79
C GLY A 42 -0.95 -11.78 -3.08
N ALA A 43 -0.81 -10.56 -2.56
CA ALA A 43 0.42 -9.79 -2.65
C ALA A 43 0.66 -8.91 -1.42
N TYR A 44 1.91 -8.79 -1.03
CA TYR A 44 2.38 -7.75 -0.11
C TYR A 44 2.82 -6.53 -0.92
N TYR A 45 2.34 -5.35 -0.50
CA TYR A 45 2.74 -4.06 -1.04
C TYR A 45 3.43 -3.27 0.05
N VAL A 46 4.66 -2.83 -0.22
CA VAL A 46 5.41 -1.93 0.66
C VAL A 46 5.40 -0.55 0.03
N ILE A 47 4.74 0.39 0.67
CA ILE A 47 4.68 1.79 0.25
C ILE A 47 5.37 2.69 1.26
N MET A 48 5.93 3.80 0.79
CA MET A 48 6.67 4.74 1.64
C MET A 48 6.50 6.17 1.14
N ARG A 49 6.45 7.15 2.06
CA ARG A 49 6.50 8.56 1.65
C ARG A 49 7.88 8.93 1.14
N LYS A 50 7.94 9.71 0.06
CA LYS A 50 9.19 10.16 -0.58
C LYS A 50 10.16 10.83 0.40
N GLN A 51 9.67 11.65 1.31
CA GLN A 51 10.49 12.30 2.35
C GLN A 51 11.18 11.31 3.30
N TYR A 52 10.52 10.20 3.64
CA TYR A 52 11.09 9.18 4.52
C TYR A 52 12.13 8.34 3.77
N MET A 53 11.93 8.12 2.47
CA MET A 53 12.94 7.47 1.62
C MET A 53 14.22 8.32 1.56
N ALA A 54 14.08 9.63 1.31
CA ALA A 54 15.20 10.56 1.29
C ALA A 54 15.96 10.59 2.63
N ALA A 55 15.22 10.54 3.75
CA ALA A 55 15.79 10.48 5.09
C ALA A 55 16.24 9.07 5.54
N ARG A 56 16.13 8.05 4.68
CA ARG A 56 16.45 6.63 4.98
C ARG A 56 15.72 6.07 6.21
N ARG A 57 14.51 6.57 6.49
CA ARG A 57 13.66 6.18 7.62
C ARG A 57 12.77 4.99 7.26
N PHE A 58 13.38 3.88 6.85
CA PHE A 58 12.68 2.69 6.34
C PHE A 58 11.76 2.05 7.39
N ASP A 59 11.98 2.34 8.67
CA ASP A 59 11.07 2.02 9.78
C ASP A 59 9.65 2.60 9.62
N ARG A 60 9.48 3.60 8.75
CA ARG A 60 8.19 4.26 8.47
C ARG A 60 7.47 3.71 7.23
N ALA A 61 7.98 2.67 6.59
CA ALA A 61 7.30 2.02 5.48
C ALA A 61 5.98 1.39 5.95
N ARG A 62 4.95 1.41 5.10
CA ARG A 62 3.68 0.71 5.33
C ARG A 62 3.65 -0.55 4.51
N VAL A 63 3.26 -1.65 5.15
CA VAL A 63 3.06 -2.95 4.51
C VAL A 63 1.57 -3.26 4.50
N THR A 64 1.04 -3.54 3.32
CA THR A 64 -0.35 -3.95 3.12
C THR A 64 -0.36 -5.33 2.47
N TYR A 65 -1.16 -6.24 2.99
CA TYR A 65 -1.45 -7.52 2.35
C TYR A 65 -2.83 -7.45 1.68
N HIS A 66 -2.89 -7.83 0.41
CA HIS A 66 -4.14 -7.90 -0.36
C HIS A 66 -4.32 -9.32 -0.91
N CYS A 67 -5.47 -9.91 -0.64
CA CYS A 67 -5.91 -11.19 -1.17
C CYS A 67 -7.39 -11.11 -1.53
N ASP A 68 -7.80 -11.85 -2.56
CA ASP A 68 -9.19 -11.97 -3.01
C ASP A 68 -10.06 -12.79 -2.03
#